data_AF-A0A956H1X8-F1
#
_entry.id   AF-A0A956H1X8-F1
#
_cell.length_a   1.000
_cell.length_b   1.000
_cell.length_c   1.000
_cell.angle_alpha   90.00
_cell.angle_beta   90.00
_cell.angle_gamma   90.00
#
_symmetry.space_group_name_H-M   'P 1'
#
loop_
_entity.id
_entity.type
_entity.pdbx_description
1 polymer ?
#
loop_
_entity_poly.entity_id
_entity_poly.type
_entity_poly.pdbx_seq_one_letter_code
_entity_poly.pdbx_strand_id
1 'polypeptide(L)'
;DMVLFPEAERGDDELVDDVCRAVEAVRKRAARDRRVIAIKAEGVRLPTAELKRRVDLELARRSVGPEHPVETRVTVLGHVVRGGRPSAFDRLLASRLGNVAVRALNFGYTRVMTAWMPPGELPAEIATRSSEDPYCFVVDLPAVLRATEELLDGEGALGKWRRSIFEQLETVLLL
;
A
#
# COMPACT_ATOMS: atom_id res chain seq x y z
N ASP A 1 4.21 7.00 14.91
CA ASP A 1 3.18 6.78 13.87
C ASP A 1 3.35 5.40 13.28
N MET A 2 2.36 4.85 12.60
CA MET A 2 2.50 3.51 12.04
C MET A 2 1.59 3.25 10.85
N VAL A 3 1.91 2.19 10.11
CA VAL A 3 1.11 1.71 8.98
C VAL A 3 0.86 0.21 9.16
N LEU A 4 -0.41 -0.19 9.05
CA LEU A 4 -0.86 -1.58 9.06
C LEU A 4 -1.23 -1.97 7.62
N PHE A 5 -0.65 -3.04 7.09
CA PHE A 5 -0.84 -3.49 5.71
C PHE A 5 -0.84 -5.01 5.63
N PRO A 6 -1.52 -5.62 4.64
CA PRO A 6 -1.72 -7.08 4.60
C PRO A 6 -0.43 -7.88 4.41
N GLU A 7 0.57 -7.33 3.72
CA GLU A 7 1.83 -8.02 3.39
C GLU A 7 2.74 -8.25 4.61
N ALA A 8 2.44 -7.61 5.76
CA ALA A 8 3.14 -7.87 7.01
C ALA A 8 2.71 -9.19 7.68
N GLU A 9 1.66 -9.85 7.17
CA GLU A 9 1.16 -11.14 7.65
C GLU A 9 0.90 -11.22 9.18
N ARG A 10 0.68 -10.08 9.82
CA ARG A 10 0.43 -9.96 11.26
C ARG A 10 -0.93 -10.53 11.64
N GLY A 11 -0.95 -11.27 12.75
CA GLY A 11 -2.20 -11.73 13.36
C GLY A 11 -3.02 -10.57 13.95
N ASP A 12 -4.33 -10.75 14.11
CA ASP A 12 -5.21 -9.70 14.66
C ASP A 12 -4.76 -9.23 16.06
N ASP A 13 -4.26 -10.15 16.87
CA ASP A 13 -3.76 -9.85 18.22
C ASP A 13 -2.45 -9.06 18.18
N GLU A 14 -1.56 -9.39 17.25
CA GLU A 14 -0.31 -8.69 17.02
C GLU A 14 -0.56 -7.26 16.51
N LEU A 15 -1.51 -7.08 15.59
CA LEU A 15 -1.89 -5.76 15.09
C LEU A 15 -2.39 -4.84 16.22
N VAL A 16 -3.22 -5.36 17.12
CA VAL A 16 -3.70 -4.61 18.29
C VAL A 16 -2.53 -4.25 19.21
N ASP A 17 -1.65 -5.22 19.46
CA ASP A 17 -0.48 -5.03 20.31
C ASP A 17 0.50 -3.99 19.75
N ASP A 18 0.77 -4.03 18.45
CA ASP A 18 1.63 -3.06 17.75
C ASP A 18 1.09 -1.64 17.92
N VAL A 19 -0.22 -1.42 17.69
CA VAL A 19 -0.86 -0.11 17.89
C VAL A 19 -0.69 0.36 19.32
N CYS A 20 -0.91 -0.51 20.31
CA CYS A 20 -0.75 -0.17 21.72
C CYS A 20 0.72 0.19 22.05
N ARG A 21 1.68 -0.59 21.55
CA ARG A 21 3.12 -0.34 21.73
C ARG A 21 3.53 1.02 21.13
N ALA A 22 3.02 1.38 19.96
CA ALA A 22 3.32 2.69 19.36
C ALA A 22 2.77 3.86 20.19
N VAL A 23 1.55 3.73 20.73
CA VAL A 23 0.97 4.73 21.63
C VAL A 23 1.81 4.89 22.90
N GLU A 24 2.22 3.79 23.53
CA GLU A 24 3.06 3.81 24.72
C GLU A 24 4.45 4.40 24.46
N ALA A 25 5.10 4.04 23.35
CA ALA A 25 6.42 4.52 22.98
C ALA A 25 6.45 6.04 22.83
N VAL A 26 5.44 6.60 22.15
CA VAL A 26 5.31 8.05 21.97
C VAL A 26 5.08 8.75 23.31
N ARG A 27 4.22 8.20 24.18
CA ARG A 27 3.96 8.79 25.50
C ARG A 27 5.17 8.75 26.42
N LYS A 28 5.93 7.65 26.46
CA LYS A 28 7.15 7.53 27.29
C LYS A 28 8.21 8.57 26.91
N ARG A 29 8.28 8.94 25.64
CA ARG A 29 9.29 9.89 25.12
C ARG A 29 8.84 11.35 25.16
N ALA A 30 7.54 11.63 25.33
CA ALA A 30 7.02 12.97 25.12
C ALA A 30 6.84 13.74 26.44
N ALA A 31 7.44 14.93 26.50
CA ALA A 31 7.18 15.93 27.54
C ALA A 31 5.84 16.68 27.36
N ARG A 32 5.09 16.40 26.27
CA ARG A 32 3.81 17.02 25.89
C ARG A 32 2.90 16.01 25.19
N ASP A 33 1.60 16.31 25.10
CA ASP A 33 0.61 15.51 24.36
C ASP A 33 0.94 15.43 22.86
N ARG A 34 1.57 14.33 22.44
CA ARG A 34 1.79 13.98 21.04
C ARG A 34 0.66 13.10 20.52
N ARG A 35 0.27 13.35 19.27
CA ARG A 35 -0.70 12.53 18.55
C ARG A 35 0.01 11.35 17.89
N VAL A 36 -0.69 10.22 17.83
CA VAL A 36 -0.26 9.05 17.08
C VAL A 36 -1.21 8.85 15.92
N ILE A 37 -0.67 8.72 14.72
CA ILE A 37 -1.41 8.37 13.53
C ILE A 37 -1.10 6.92 13.17
N ALA A 38 -2.15 6.10 13.10
CA ALA A 38 -2.10 4.75 12.57
C ALA A 38 -2.87 4.71 11.25
N ILE A 39 -2.20 4.33 10.17
CA ILE A 39 -2.80 4.18 8.83
C ILE A 39 -3.07 2.70 8.61
N LYS A 40 -4.33 2.32 8.42
CA LYS A 40 -4.71 0.94 8.10
C LYS A 40 -5.03 0.82 6.60
N ALA A 41 -4.32 -0.02 5.88
CA ALA A 41 -4.65 -0.36 4.50
C ALA A 41 -5.97 -1.15 4.43
N GLU A 42 -6.71 -0.97 3.33
CA GLU A 42 -7.98 -1.65 3.08
C GLU A 42 -7.85 -3.19 3.15
N GLY A 43 -6.73 -3.73 2.64
CA GLY A 43 -6.47 -5.17 2.63
C GLY A 43 -6.19 -5.82 3.99
N VAL A 44 -6.02 -5.05 5.08
CA VAL A 44 -5.91 -5.62 6.43
C VAL A 44 -7.27 -6.20 6.83
N ARG A 45 -7.31 -7.53 7.04
CA ARG A 45 -8.56 -8.30 7.22
C ARG A 45 -9.35 -7.93 8.47
N LEU A 46 -8.67 -7.56 9.56
CA LEU A 46 -9.33 -7.13 10.79
C LEU A 46 -10.21 -5.90 10.51
N PRO A 47 -11.54 -5.95 10.74
CA PRO A 47 -12.42 -4.80 10.51
C PRO A 47 -12.01 -3.59 11.35
N THR A 48 -12.06 -2.38 10.77
CA THR A 48 -11.57 -1.16 11.44
C THR A 48 -12.29 -0.86 12.76
N ALA A 49 -13.60 -1.11 12.83
CA ALA A 49 -14.38 -0.93 14.06
C ALA A 49 -13.94 -1.91 15.17
N GLU A 50 -13.64 -3.15 14.80
CA GLU A 50 -13.16 -4.16 15.75
C GLU A 50 -11.73 -3.85 16.20
N LEU A 51 -10.84 -3.46 15.29
CA LEU A 51 -9.49 -2.98 15.65
C LEU A 51 -9.57 -1.84 16.67
N LYS A 52 -10.41 -0.83 16.43
CA LYS A 52 -10.59 0.29 17.37
C LYS A 52 -11.05 -0.20 18.74
N ARG A 53 -12.12 -1.02 18.78
CA ARG A 53 -12.67 -1.56 20.03
C ARG A 53 -11.61 -2.33 20.81
N ARG A 54 -10.85 -3.18 20.14
CA ARG A 54 -9.79 -3.99 20.77
C ARG A 54 -8.64 -3.14 21.29
N VAL A 55 -8.20 -2.14 20.52
CA VAL A 55 -7.17 -1.18 20.95
C VAL A 55 -7.64 -0.37 22.16
N ASP A 56 -8.88 0.12 22.18
CA ASP A 56 -9.42 0.88 23.32
C ASP A 56 -9.42 0.04 24.61
N LEU A 57 -9.88 -1.20 24.52
CA LEU A 57 -9.88 -2.14 25.64
C LEU A 57 -8.47 -2.43 26.13
N GLU A 58 -7.54 -2.64 25.21
CA GLU A 58 -6.17 -3.01 25.54
C GLU A 58 -5.37 -1.84 26.12
N LEU A 59 -5.54 -0.62 25.59
CA LEU A 59 -4.97 0.60 26.17
C LEU A 59 -5.51 0.89 27.57
N ALA A 60 -6.80 0.61 27.82
CA ALA A 60 -7.39 0.73 29.15
C ALA A 60 -6.79 -0.27 30.15
N ARG A 61 -6.48 -1.50 29.71
CA ARG A 61 -5.84 -2.55 30.52
C ARG A 61 -4.38 -2.25 30.84
N ARG A 62 -3.62 -1.72 29.87
CA ARG A 62 -2.16 -1.50 29.99
C ARG A 62 -1.75 -0.31 30.85
N SER A 63 -2.68 0.25 31.62
CA SER A 63 -2.40 1.34 32.56
C SER A 63 -1.75 2.56 31.88
N VAL A 64 -2.22 2.89 30.68
CA VAL A 64 -2.03 4.24 30.12
C VAL A 64 -2.82 5.31 30.93
N GLY A 65 -3.58 4.86 31.94
CA GLY A 65 -3.87 5.55 33.20
C GLY A 65 -5.22 6.28 33.24
N PRO A 66 -6.03 6.13 34.31
CA PRO A 66 -7.30 6.85 34.48
C PRO A 66 -7.11 8.38 34.60
N GLU A 67 -5.88 8.83 34.90
CA GLU A 67 -5.56 10.26 35.01
C GLU A 67 -5.36 10.93 33.64
N HIS A 68 -5.02 10.17 32.59
CA HIS A 68 -4.82 10.67 31.23
C HIS A 68 -5.24 9.62 30.17
N PRO A 69 -6.56 9.41 29.96
CA PRO A 69 -7.08 8.44 29.00
C PRO A 69 -6.65 8.79 27.56
N VAL A 70 -6.33 7.77 26.76
CA VAL A 70 -6.06 7.96 25.32
C VAL A 70 -7.39 7.97 24.58
N GLU A 71 -7.71 9.11 23.97
CA GLU A 71 -8.84 9.19 23.05
C GLU A 71 -8.42 8.68 21.67
N THR A 72 -9.00 7.56 21.22
CA THR A 72 -8.80 7.06 19.86
C THR A 72 -9.98 7.44 18.96
N ARG A 73 -9.67 7.84 17.73
CA ARG A 73 -10.67 8.20 16.70
C ARG A 73 -10.36 7.47 15.41
N VAL A 74 -11.41 7.07 14.70
CA VAL A 74 -11.32 6.41 13.39
C VAL A 74 -11.87 7.35 12.33
N THR A 75 -11.11 7.50 11.24
CA THR A 75 -11.56 8.18 10.03
C THR A 75 -11.40 7.23 8.85
N VAL A 76 -12.51 6.88 8.20
CA VAL A 76 -12.52 6.07 6.97
C VAL A 76 -12.72 6.99 5.78
N LEU A 77 -11.74 7.05 4.88
CA LEU A 77 -11.78 7.96 3.73
C LEU A 77 -12.86 7.57 2.70
N GLY A 78 -13.14 6.27 2.54
CA GLY A 78 -14.16 5.76 1.63
C GLY A 78 -13.97 6.22 0.18
N HIS A 79 -15.07 6.60 -0.49
CA HIS A 79 -15.09 6.96 -1.91
C HIS A 79 -14.32 8.24 -2.26
N VAL A 80 -13.94 9.05 -1.27
CA VAL A 80 -13.18 10.28 -1.51
C VAL A 80 -11.86 9.99 -2.21
N VAL A 81 -11.23 8.84 -1.95
CA VAL A 81 -9.96 8.44 -2.59
C VAL A 81 -10.08 8.05 -4.07
N ARG A 82 -11.30 7.92 -4.60
CA ARG A 82 -11.58 7.60 -6.01
C ARG A 82 -12.14 8.79 -6.80
N GLY A 83 -12.52 9.86 -6.12
CA GLY A 83 -13.12 11.06 -6.73
C GLY A 83 -12.11 12.18 -6.97
N GLY A 84 -12.60 13.31 -7.50
CA GLY A 84 -11.79 14.51 -7.73
C GLY A 84 -11.20 14.61 -9.13
N ARG A 85 -10.48 15.71 -9.38
CA ARG A 85 -9.79 15.94 -10.66
C ARG A 85 -8.44 15.22 -10.61
N PRO A 86 -8.07 14.42 -11.65
CA PRO A 86 -6.76 13.81 -11.73
C PRO A 86 -5.66 14.88 -11.62
N SER A 87 -4.55 14.52 -10.96
CA SER A 87 -3.39 15.39 -10.84
C SER A 87 -2.75 15.66 -12.22
N ALA A 88 -1.83 16.63 -12.29
CA ALA A 88 -1.09 16.86 -13.53
C ALA A 88 -0.32 15.62 -13.99
N PHE A 89 0.24 14.87 -13.02
CA PHE A 89 0.93 13.62 -13.27
C PHE A 89 -0.01 12.55 -13.84
N ASP A 90 -1.18 12.34 -13.22
CA ASP A 90 -2.16 11.35 -13.69
C ASP A 90 -2.63 11.63 -15.12
N ARG A 91 -2.85 12.92 -15.45
CA ARG A 91 -3.25 13.32 -16.80
C ARG A 91 -2.17 13.02 -17.84
N LEU A 92 -0.92 13.39 -17.53
CA LEU A 92 0.20 13.11 -18.42
C LEU A 92 0.41 11.60 -18.59
N LEU A 93 0.40 10.84 -17.49
CA LEU A 93 0.54 9.39 -17.51
C LEU A 93 -0.57 8.72 -18.34
N ALA A 94 -1.83 9.08 -18.10
CA ALA A 94 -2.98 8.56 -18.85
C ALA A 94 -2.87 8.89 -20.34
N SER A 95 -2.41 10.09 -20.68
CA SER A 95 -2.26 10.52 -22.08
C SER A 95 -1.17 9.72 -22.80
N ARG A 96 -0.04 9.45 -22.12
CA ARG A 96 1.07 8.63 -22.65
C ARG A 96 0.64 7.19 -22.86
N LEU A 97 0.05 6.56 -21.85
CA LEU A 97 -0.46 5.19 -21.95
C LEU A 97 -1.55 5.07 -23.03
N GLY A 98 -2.47 6.03 -23.10
CA GLY A 98 -3.52 6.08 -24.12
C GLY A 98 -2.97 6.21 -25.53
N ASN A 99 -1.99 7.08 -25.77
CA ASN A 99 -1.32 7.20 -27.07
C ASN A 99 -0.69 5.88 -27.52
N VAL A 100 0.05 5.21 -26.62
CA VAL A 100 0.68 3.92 -26.93
C VAL A 100 -0.37 2.84 -27.17
N ALA A 101 -1.45 2.81 -26.39
CA ALA A 101 -2.51 1.80 -26.52
C ALA A 101 -3.22 1.89 -27.88
N VAL A 102 -3.59 3.10 -28.30
CA VAL A 102 -4.25 3.33 -29.59
C VAL A 102 -3.34 2.94 -30.74
N ARG A 103 -2.05 3.29 -30.66
CA ARG A 103 -1.07 2.93 -31.70
C ARG A 103 -0.81 1.43 -31.73
N ALA A 104 -0.69 0.77 -30.57
CA ALA A 104 -0.56 -0.67 -30.50
C ALA A 104 -1.75 -1.36 -31.19
N LEU A 105 -2.97 -0.89 -30.93
CA LEU A 105 -4.16 -1.39 -31.62
C LEU A 105 -4.09 -1.17 -33.13
N ASN A 106 -3.65 0.01 -33.59
CA ASN A 106 -3.48 0.33 -35.01
C ASN A 106 -2.44 -0.56 -35.71
N PHE A 107 -1.39 -0.99 -34.99
CA PHE A 107 -0.40 -1.96 -35.48
C PHE A 107 -0.86 -3.42 -35.37
N GLY A 108 -2.11 -3.68 -34.95
CA GLY A 108 -2.68 -5.02 -34.87
C GLY A 108 -2.37 -5.78 -33.59
N TYR A 109 -1.73 -5.15 -32.60
CA TYR A 109 -1.53 -5.77 -31.30
C TYR A 109 -2.87 -5.89 -30.56
N THR A 110 -3.15 -7.08 -30.05
CA THR A 110 -4.32 -7.37 -29.22
C THR A 110 -3.88 -8.16 -27.98
N ARG A 111 -4.69 -8.13 -26.92
CA ARG A 111 -4.38 -8.84 -25.65
C ARG A 111 -3.03 -8.40 -25.06
N VAL A 112 -2.78 -7.10 -25.07
CA VAL A 112 -1.59 -6.48 -24.47
C VAL A 112 -2.00 -5.38 -23.50
N MET A 113 -1.14 -5.06 -22.54
CA MET A 113 -1.27 -3.94 -21.61
C MET A 113 -0.15 -2.93 -21.87
N THR A 114 -0.47 -1.63 -21.86
CA THR A 114 0.54 -0.59 -21.84
C THR A 114 1.05 -0.36 -20.42
N ALA A 115 2.37 -0.35 -20.23
CA ALA A 115 3.00 -0.06 -18.95
C ALA A 115 3.91 1.16 -19.05
N TRP A 116 4.09 1.89 -17.94
CA TRP A 116 5.02 3.01 -17.83
C TRP A 116 6.13 2.64 -16.85
N MET A 117 7.39 2.74 -17.30
CA MET A 117 8.61 2.51 -16.51
C MET A 117 8.51 1.29 -15.58
N PRO A 118 8.52 0.05 -16.12
CA PRO A 118 8.47 -1.14 -15.27
C PRO A 118 9.64 -1.14 -14.27
N PRO A 119 9.44 -1.66 -13.06
CA PRO A 119 10.41 -1.59 -11.95
C PRO A 119 11.68 -2.41 -12.18
N GLY A 120 11.74 -3.20 -13.25
CA GLY A 120 12.90 -3.96 -13.68
C GLY A 120 12.86 -4.22 -15.18
N GLU A 121 13.93 -4.82 -15.70
CA GLU A 121 13.96 -5.28 -17.09
C GLU A 121 12.90 -6.36 -17.31
N LEU A 122 12.07 -6.17 -18.33
CA LEU A 122 11.08 -7.17 -18.74
C LEU A 122 11.70 -8.06 -19.84
N PRO A 123 11.50 -9.38 -19.79
CA PRO A 123 11.94 -10.27 -20.85
C PRO A 123 11.38 -9.82 -22.21
N ALA A 124 12.22 -9.85 -23.24
CA ALA A 124 11.86 -9.38 -24.58
C ALA A 124 10.72 -10.19 -25.21
N GLU A 125 10.50 -11.42 -24.72
CA GLU A 125 9.44 -12.33 -25.14
C GLU A 125 8.05 -11.84 -24.70
N ILE A 126 7.96 -11.09 -23.61
CA ILE A 126 6.68 -10.63 -23.03
C ILE A 126 6.48 -9.13 -23.13
N ALA A 127 7.51 -8.35 -23.45
CA ALA A 127 7.44 -6.90 -23.46
C ALA A 127 8.24 -6.29 -24.62
N THR A 128 7.63 -5.36 -25.32
CA THR A 128 8.27 -4.55 -26.35
C THR A 128 8.22 -3.09 -25.93
N ARG A 129 9.36 -2.39 -26.00
CA ARG A 129 9.40 -0.94 -25.76
C ARG A 129 8.68 -0.22 -26.89
N SER A 130 7.83 0.76 -26.56
CA SER A 130 7.14 1.56 -27.55
C SER A 130 8.12 2.44 -28.33
N SER A 131 7.95 2.49 -29.66
CA SER A 131 8.69 3.41 -30.54
C SER A 131 8.23 4.87 -30.40
N GLU A 132 7.05 5.08 -29.82
CA GLU A 132 6.35 6.38 -29.76
C GLU A 132 6.58 7.08 -28.43
N ASP A 133 6.87 6.30 -27.39
CA ASP A 133 7.21 6.80 -26.07
C ASP A 133 8.24 5.84 -25.42
N PRO A 134 9.52 6.26 -25.29
CA PRO A 134 10.60 5.39 -24.84
C PRO A 134 10.50 4.94 -23.37
N TYR A 135 9.56 5.53 -22.61
CA TYR A 135 9.27 5.15 -21.23
C TYR A 135 8.07 4.20 -21.11
N CYS A 136 7.38 3.92 -22.21
CA CYS A 136 6.25 3.02 -22.25
C CYS A 136 6.58 1.69 -22.92
N PHE A 137 5.89 0.65 -22.47
CA PHE A 137 6.03 -0.72 -22.96
C PHE A 137 4.66 -1.26 -23.33
N VAL A 138 4.64 -2.13 -24.33
CA VAL A 138 3.51 -2.99 -24.67
C VAL A 138 3.85 -4.39 -24.14
N VAL A 139 3.03 -4.88 -23.21
CA VAL A 139 3.31 -6.11 -22.45
C VAL A 139 2.20 -7.13 -22.72
N ASP A 140 2.57 -8.40 -22.91
CA ASP A 140 1.63 -9.51 -23.09
C ASP A 140 0.66 -9.62 -21.90
N LEU A 141 -0.65 -9.54 -22.15
CA LEU A 141 -1.66 -9.51 -21.09
C LEU A 141 -1.67 -10.81 -20.26
N PRO A 142 -1.60 -12.03 -20.84
CA PRO A 142 -1.42 -13.26 -20.07
C PRO A 142 -0.22 -13.22 -19.12
N ALA A 143 0.93 -12.67 -19.54
CA ALA A 143 2.08 -12.50 -18.65
C ALA A 143 1.78 -11.53 -17.49
N VAL A 144 1.09 -10.41 -17.76
CA VAL A 144 0.65 -9.46 -16.73
C VAL A 144 -0.28 -10.13 -15.72
N LEU A 145 -1.25 -10.91 -16.19
CA LEU A 145 -2.21 -11.59 -15.32
C LEU A 145 -1.52 -12.61 -14.41
N ARG A 146 -0.61 -13.43 -14.94
CA ARG A 146 0.20 -14.36 -14.12
C ARG A 146 1.03 -13.61 -13.08
N ALA A 147 1.71 -12.54 -13.48
CA ALA A 147 2.50 -11.73 -12.54
C ALA A 147 1.62 -11.03 -11.48
N THR A 148 0.36 -10.74 -11.80
CA THR A 148 -0.61 -10.18 -10.85
C THR A 148 -1.03 -11.24 -9.83
N GLU A 149 -1.31 -12.47 -10.26
CA GLU A 149 -1.59 -13.59 -9.34
C GLU A 149 -0.40 -13.85 -8.41
N GLU A 150 0.81 -13.95 -8.96
CA GLU A 150 2.04 -14.10 -8.16
C GLU A 150 2.25 -12.96 -7.16
N LEU A 151 1.88 -11.72 -7.52
CA LEU A 151 1.96 -10.57 -6.63
C LEU A 151 0.94 -10.67 -5.49
N LEU A 152 -0.30 -11.07 -5.78
CA LEU A 152 -1.36 -11.22 -4.80
C LEU A 152 -1.10 -12.37 -3.83
N ASP A 153 -0.51 -13.45 -4.31
CA ASP A 153 -0.09 -14.60 -3.50
C ASP A 153 1.23 -14.34 -2.75
N GLY A 154 1.89 -13.19 -2.99
CA GLY A 154 3.15 -12.81 -2.34
C GLY A 154 4.39 -13.55 -2.83
N GLU A 155 4.24 -14.43 -3.83
CA GLU A 155 5.30 -15.28 -4.37
C GLU A 155 6.17 -14.61 -5.44
N GLY A 156 5.66 -13.56 -6.09
CA GLY A 156 6.38 -12.82 -7.09
C GLY A 156 7.61 -12.08 -6.54
N ALA A 157 8.64 -11.90 -7.39
CA ALA A 157 9.87 -11.20 -7.02
C ALA A 157 9.61 -9.78 -6.49
N LEU A 158 8.65 -9.06 -7.06
CA LEU A 158 8.24 -7.74 -6.60
C LEU A 158 7.56 -7.79 -5.22
N GLY A 159 6.73 -8.80 -4.95
CA GLY A 159 6.09 -9.02 -3.65
C GLY A 159 7.13 -9.30 -2.57
N LYS A 160 8.09 -10.19 -2.85
CA LYS A 160 9.24 -10.49 -1.99
C LYS A 160 10.12 -9.27 -1.73
N TRP A 161 10.42 -8.48 -2.76
CA TRP A 161 11.18 -7.23 -2.62
C TRP A 161 10.44 -6.19 -1.77
N ARG A 162 9.13 -6.01 -1.98
CA ARG A 162 8.31 -5.12 -1.15
C ARG A 162 8.35 -5.55 0.32
N ARG A 163 8.16 -6.85 0.61
CA ARG A 163 8.29 -7.40 1.98
C ARG A 163 9.65 -7.09 2.59
N SER A 164 10.74 -7.31 1.86
CA SER A 164 12.11 -6.99 2.31
C SER A 164 12.30 -5.51 2.67
N ILE A 165 11.79 -4.58 1.85
CA ILE A 165 11.86 -3.14 2.18
C ILE A 165 11.08 -2.83 3.45
N PHE A 166 9.92 -3.46 3.62
CA PHE A 166 9.12 -3.26 4.82
C PHE A 166 9.79 -3.80 6.08
N GLU A 167 10.42 -4.97 6.04
CA GLU A 167 11.22 -5.49 7.17
C GLU A 167 12.35 -4.52 7.55
N GLN A 168 13.00 -3.90 6.56
CA GLN A 168 14.03 -2.88 6.80
C GLN A 168 13.44 -1.62 7.44
N LEU A 169 12.28 -1.17 6.96
CA LEU A 169 11.59 0.01 7.46
C LEU A 169 10.84 -0.22 8.77
N GLU A 170 10.54 -1.46 9.14
CA GLU A 170 9.77 -1.79 10.34
C GLU A 170 10.45 -1.24 11.60
N THR A 171 11.77 -1.36 11.67
CA THR A 171 12.56 -0.78 12.77
C THR A 171 12.45 0.75 12.85
N VAL A 172 12.16 1.43 11.73
CA VAL A 172 11.98 2.88 11.65
C VAL A 172 10.52 3.28 11.92
N LEU A 173 9.56 2.49 11.42
CA LEU A 173 8.12 2.75 11.53
C LEU A 173 7.54 2.36 12.90
N LEU A 174 8.20 1.48 13.65
CA LEU A 174 7.84 1.12 15.03
C LEU A 174 8.54 2.00 16.10
N LEU A 175 9.29 3.04 15.70
CA LEU A 175 9.96 4.01 16.59
C LEU A 175 9.17 5.31 16.80
#